data_AF-A0A4R1BAY5-F1
#
_entry.id   AF-A0A4R1BAY5-F1
#
_cell.length_a   1.000
_cell.length_b   1.000
_cell.length_c   1.000
_cell.angle_alpha   90.00
_cell.angle_beta   90.00
_cell.angle_gamma   90.00
#
_symmetry.space_group_name_H-M   'P 1'
#
loop_
_entity.id
_entity.type
_entity.pdbx_description
1 polymer ?
#
loop_
_entity_poly.entity_id
_entity_poly.type
_entity_poly.pdbx_seq_one_letter_code
_entity_poly.pdbx_strand_id
1 'polypeptide(L)'
;MKKTQVGLLALAITVGLFSCIKKETVTFQDSLVEFDAAVLNTNNAYTPGKDATLGRLANPLDSIAFPILTRQPAIGRAVTGSDANITRTSGSVRLRVNLVGATRKSPTEVTYTTMSKSDYTLIGVPSNTNGQATAGTHYGTLNGKFTIPADSSWGYLDVPITDPGVSSTTAQEVVFRLTGGTDVRPNRNYSIVGIRIAQN
;
A
#
# COMPACT_ATOMS: atom_id res chain seq x y z
N MET A 1 15.88 -34.06 -59.65
CA MET A 1 16.16 -33.05 -58.60
C MET A 1 15.14 -31.90 -58.52
N LYS A 2 14.27 -31.66 -59.53
CA LYS A 2 13.33 -30.51 -59.53
C LYS A 2 12.03 -30.69 -58.72
N LYS A 3 11.53 -31.93 -58.52
CA LYS A 3 10.22 -32.19 -57.87
C LYS A 3 10.25 -32.05 -56.34
N THR A 4 11.38 -32.35 -55.70
CA THR A 4 11.54 -32.24 -54.24
C THR A 4 11.73 -30.80 -53.77
N GLN A 5 12.35 -29.92 -54.57
CA GLN A 5 12.49 -28.50 -54.23
C GLN A 5 11.16 -27.73 -54.33
N VAL A 6 10.28 -28.07 -55.27
CA VAL A 6 8.94 -27.46 -55.39
C VAL A 6 8.04 -27.85 -54.21
N GLY A 7 8.13 -29.10 -53.73
CA GLY A 7 7.38 -29.55 -52.55
C GLY A 7 7.81 -28.84 -51.26
N LEU A 8 9.12 -28.62 -51.09
CA LEU A 8 9.64 -27.93 -49.90
C LEU A 8 9.29 -26.44 -49.90
N LEU A 9 9.27 -25.81 -51.08
CA LEU A 9 8.86 -24.41 -51.23
C LEU A 9 7.36 -24.22 -51.00
N ALA A 10 6.52 -25.15 -51.47
CA ALA A 10 5.07 -25.13 -51.23
C ALA A 10 4.74 -25.33 -49.74
N LEU A 11 5.48 -26.19 -49.03
CA LEU A 11 5.31 -26.41 -47.58
C LEU A 11 5.76 -25.18 -46.77
N ALA A 12 6.82 -24.49 -47.18
CA ALA A 12 7.28 -23.26 -46.53
C ALA A 12 6.28 -22.11 -46.70
N ILE A 13 5.62 -22.01 -47.87
CA ILE A 13 4.59 -21.00 -48.15
C ILE A 13 3.32 -21.27 -47.33
N THR A 14 2.89 -22.52 -47.18
CA THR A 14 1.71 -22.84 -46.37
C THR A 14 1.94 -22.63 -44.88
N VAL A 15 3.13 -22.95 -44.34
CA VAL A 15 3.45 -22.67 -42.93
C VAL A 15 3.58 -21.16 -42.65
N GLY A 16 4.00 -20.36 -43.64
CA GLY A 16 4.13 -18.91 -43.51
C GLY A 16 2.79 -18.14 -43.52
N LEU A 17 1.75 -18.64 -44.21
CA LEU A 17 0.48 -17.93 -44.39
C LEU A 17 -0.58 -18.22 -43.31
N PHE A 18 -0.39 -19.27 -42.50
CA PHE A 18 -1.28 -19.60 -41.37
C PHE A 18 -0.67 -19.29 -40.00
N SER A 19 0.53 -18.70 -39.95
CA SER A 19 1.09 -18.12 -38.74
C SER A 19 0.41 -16.78 -38.44
N CYS A 20 -0.88 -16.83 -38.12
CA CYS A 20 -1.52 -15.77 -37.35
C CYS A 20 -0.89 -15.81 -35.96
N ILE A 21 0.22 -15.11 -35.78
CA ILE A 21 0.65 -14.68 -34.45
C ILE A 21 -0.48 -13.74 -34.00
N LYS A 22 -1.47 -14.28 -33.29
CA LYS A 22 -2.38 -13.45 -32.51
C LYS A 22 -1.50 -12.74 -31.50
N LYS A 23 -1.20 -11.47 -31.79
CA LYS A 23 -0.67 -10.54 -30.80
C LYS A 23 -1.82 -10.26 -29.85
N GLU A 24 -2.14 -11.24 -29.01
CA GLU A 24 -2.98 -11.02 -27.84
C GLU A 24 -2.25 -9.94 -27.05
N THR A 25 -2.79 -8.72 -27.11
CA THR A 25 -2.24 -7.64 -26.30
C THR A 25 -2.56 -8.04 -24.87
N VAL A 26 -1.54 -8.41 -24.10
CA VAL A 26 -1.69 -8.64 -22.66
C VAL A 26 -2.09 -7.30 -22.07
N THR A 27 -3.40 -7.04 -22.03
CA THR A 27 -3.97 -5.87 -21.40
C THR A 27 -4.09 -6.21 -19.93
N PHE A 28 -3.19 -5.63 -19.12
CA PHE A 28 -3.39 -5.59 -17.68
C PHE A 28 -4.63 -4.76 -17.42
N GLN A 29 -5.77 -5.42 -17.22
CA GLN A 29 -7.07 -4.75 -17.11
C GLN A 29 -7.31 -4.20 -15.69
N ASP A 30 -6.70 -4.80 -14.69
CA ASP A 30 -6.86 -4.39 -13.30
C ASP A 30 -5.67 -3.53 -12.87
N SER A 31 -5.93 -2.23 -12.64
CA SER A 31 -5.00 -1.36 -11.94
C SER A 31 -5.25 -1.44 -10.45
N LEU A 32 -4.17 -1.59 -9.68
CA LEU A 32 -4.24 -1.65 -8.22
C LEU A 32 -3.60 -0.41 -7.59
N VAL A 33 -3.97 -0.15 -6.34
CA VAL A 33 -3.29 0.83 -5.48
C VAL A 33 -2.81 0.18 -4.19
N GLU A 34 -1.62 0.56 -3.76
CA GLU A 34 -0.96 -0.01 -2.58
C GLU A 34 -0.11 1.00 -1.83
N PHE A 35 -0.06 0.90 -0.51
CA PHE A 35 0.88 1.68 0.28
C PHE A 35 2.28 1.14 0.07
N ASP A 36 3.20 2.02 -0.34
CA ASP A 36 4.61 1.68 -0.50
C ASP A 36 5.20 1.12 0.80
N ALA A 37 4.86 1.75 1.93
CA ALA A 37 5.28 1.28 3.24
C ALA A 37 4.71 -0.10 3.59
N ALA A 38 3.50 -0.45 3.13
CA ALA A 38 2.96 -1.79 3.33
C ALA A 38 3.77 -2.84 2.55
N VAL A 39 4.12 -2.54 1.29
CA VAL A 39 4.97 -3.43 0.48
C VAL A 39 6.33 -3.65 1.15
N LEU A 40 6.93 -2.58 1.69
CA LEU A 40 8.31 -2.58 2.15
C LEU A 40 8.50 -2.99 3.61
N ASN A 41 7.45 -2.99 4.45
CA ASN A 41 7.57 -3.21 5.89
C ASN A 41 6.71 -4.36 6.46
N THR A 42 5.84 -4.98 5.64
CA THR A 42 5.01 -6.12 6.10
C THR A 42 5.81 -7.40 6.33
N ASN A 43 6.98 -7.54 5.69
CA ASN A 43 7.77 -8.78 5.68
C ASN A 43 8.97 -8.78 6.65
N ASN A 44 9.01 -7.88 7.64
CA ASN A 44 9.98 -8.04 8.74
C ASN A 44 9.68 -9.38 9.42
N ALA A 45 10.66 -10.29 9.38
CA ALA A 45 10.55 -11.68 9.82
C ALA A 45 9.80 -11.77 11.16
N TYR A 46 8.55 -12.27 11.09
CA TYR A 46 7.69 -12.38 12.25
C TYR A 46 8.43 -13.14 13.35
N THR A 47 8.69 -12.45 14.46
CA THR A 47 9.30 -13.02 15.65
C THR A 47 8.24 -13.01 16.76
N PRO A 48 7.68 -14.17 17.14
CA PRO A 48 6.71 -14.26 18.22
C PRO A 48 7.17 -13.51 19.47
N GLY A 49 6.33 -12.62 20.00
CA GLY A 49 6.62 -11.82 21.20
C GLY A 49 7.40 -10.52 20.96
N LYS A 50 7.77 -10.18 19.71
CA LYS A 50 8.51 -8.95 19.38
C LYS A 50 7.73 -7.96 18.48
N ASP A 51 6.72 -8.43 17.74
CA ASP A 51 6.09 -7.64 16.67
C ASP A 51 4.87 -6.82 17.10
N ALA A 52 5.06 -5.93 18.07
CA ALA A 52 4.06 -4.91 18.37
C ALA A 52 3.82 -3.91 17.23
N THR A 53 4.54 -4.02 16.11
CA THR A 53 4.43 -3.13 14.94
C THR A 53 3.77 -3.81 13.74
N LEU A 54 3.22 -5.01 13.89
CA LEU A 54 2.43 -5.66 12.85
C LEU A 54 0.98 -5.82 13.32
N GLY A 55 0.05 -5.34 12.50
CA GLY A 55 -1.38 -5.58 12.65
C GLY A 55 -1.85 -6.71 11.73
N ARG A 56 -2.94 -7.35 12.09
CA ARG A 56 -3.69 -8.29 11.24
C ARG A 56 -5.18 -8.00 11.41
N LEU A 57 -5.95 -8.10 10.33
CA LEU A 57 -7.40 -7.93 10.41
C LEU A 57 -8.01 -8.90 11.43
N ALA A 58 -9.01 -8.42 12.18
CA ALA A 58 -9.65 -9.20 13.24
C ALA A 58 -10.43 -10.40 12.68
N ASN A 59 -10.89 -10.32 11.42
CA ASN A 59 -11.52 -11.44 10.75
C ASN A 59 -10.47 -12.51 10.39
N PRO A 60 -10.56 -13.75 10.92
CA PRO A 60 -9.59 -14.81 10.63
C PRO A 60 -9.52 -15.21 9.14
N LEU A 61 -10.57 -14.96 8.36
CA LEU A 61 -10.58 -15.20 6.90
C LEU A 61 -9.72 -14.19 6.12
N ASP A 62 -9.43 -13.03 6.74
CA ASP A 62 -8.56 -12.00 6.20
C ASP A 62 -7.25 -11.96 6.98
N SER A 63 -6.41 -12.99 6.79
CA SER A 63 -5.09 -13.11 7.43
C SER A 63 -4.03 -12.16 6.84
N ILE A 64 -4.42 -10.93 6.51
CA ILE A 64 -3.57 -9.92 5.88
C ILE A 64 -2.84 -9.17 7.00
N ALA A 65 -1.52 -9.38 7.08
CA ALA A 65 -0.66 -8.61 7.94
C ALA A 65 -0.38 -7.24 7.31
N PHE A 66 -0.22 -6.21 8.14
CA PHE A 66 0.15 -4.88 7.71
C PHE A 66 1.06 -4.20 8.73
N PRO A 67 1.92 -3.25 8.32
CA PRO A 67 2.84 -2.61 9.23
C PRO A 67 2.19 -1.42 9.90
N ILE A 68 2.52 -1.23 11.18
CA ILE A 68 2.25 -0.03 11.96
C ILE A 68 3.58 0.66 12.19
N LEU A 69 3.81 1.75 11.47
CA LEU A 69 5.06 2.50 11.48
C LEU A 69 5.18 3.30 12.78
N THR A 70 6.33 3.20 13.44
CA THR A 70 6.71 4.01 14.60
C THR A 70 7.72 5.11 14.24
N ARG A 71 8.19 5.11 13.00
CA ARG A 71 9.18 6.03 12.45
C ARG A 71 8.76 6.53 11.09
N GLN A 72 9.30 7.67 10.71
CA GLN A 72 8.99 8.37 9.48
C GLN A 72 9.26 7.45 8.27
N PRO A 73 8.27 7.27 7.38
CA PRO A 73 8.45 6.49 6.16
C PRO A 73 9.41 7.20 5.21
N ALA A 74 10.37 6.44 4.67
CA ALA A 74 11.20 6.86 3.55
C ALA A 74 10.65 6.30 2.24
N ILE A 75 10.75 7.08 1.17
CA ILE A 75 10.23 6.69 -0.15
C ILE A 75 11.12 5.58 -0.74
N GLY A 76 10.52 4.45 -1.13
CA GLY A 76 11.21 3.39 -1.86
C GLY A 76 12.18 2.54 -1.04
N ARG A 77 12.15 2.64 0.30
CA ARG A 77 12.87 1.72 1.18
C ARG A 77 12.09 1.41 2.46
N ALA A 78 12.42 0.29 3.09
CA ALA A 78 11.92 -0.04 4.41
C ALA A 78 12.37 1.01 5.44
N VAL A 79 11.56 1.17 6.48
CA VAL A 79 11.86 2.00 7.64
C VAL A 79 12.98 1.35 8.44
N THR A 80 13.95 2.16 8.87
CA THR A 80 15.11 1.69 9.63
C THR A 80 15.17 2.37 11.00
N GLY A 81 16.05 1.87 11.88
CA GLY A 81 16.26 2.46 13.20
C GLY A 81 16.84 3.89 13.19
N SER A 82 17.40 4.34 12.06
CA SER A 82 17.90 5.71 11.90
C SER A 82 16.82 6.72 11.53
N ASP A 83 15.64 6.27 11.09
CA ASP A 83 14.54 7.16 10.74
C ASP A 83 13.96 7.80 12.00
N ALA A 84 13.56 9.08 11.90
CA ALA A 84 13.00 9.83 13.02
C ALA A 84 11.73 9.14 13.54
N ASN A 85 11.53 9.15 14.86
CA ASN A 85 10.30 8.63 15.46
C ASN A 85 9.09 9.48 15.03
N ILE A 86 7.93 8.84 14.88
CA ILE A 86 6.66 9.56 14.74
C ILE A 86 6.19 9.96 16.13
N THR A 87 6.14 11.26 16.38
CA THR A 87 5.79 11.89 17.65
C THR A 87 4.74 12.96 17.42
N ARG A 88 4.10 13.44 18.50
CA ARG A 88 3.19 14.61 18.51
C ARG A 88 3.76 15.88 17.85
N THR A 89 5.08 15.98 17.70
CA THR A 89 5.77 17.12 17.08
C THR A 89 6.27 16.87 15.65
N SER A 90 5.92 15.74 15.05
CA SER A 90 6.41 15.36 13.71
C SER A 90 5.93 16.28 12.57
N GLY A 91 4.88 17.07 12.79
CA GLY A 91 4.30 17.98 11.79
C GLY A 91 3.49 17.26 10.72
N SER A 92 4.09 16.36 9.96
CA SER A 92 3.38 15.53 8.96
C SER A 92 4.06 14.18 8.76
N VAL A 93 3.26 13.16 8.47
CA VAL A 93 3.71 11.85 7.99
C VAL A 93 3.21 11.67 6.56
N ARG A 94 4.14 11.52 5.61
CA ARG A 94 3.84 11.37 4.18
C ARG A 94 3.91 9.90 3.77
N LEU A 95 2.77 9.31 3.42
CA LEU A 95 2.68 7.93 2.95
C LEU A 95 2.59 7.91 1.42
N ARG A 96 3.58 7.29 0.75
CA ARG A 96 3.51 7.06 -0.70
C ARG A 96 2.52 5.94 -1.00
N VAL A 97 1.64 6.19 -1.97
CA VAL A 97 0.74 5.17 -2.55
C VAL A 97 1.13 4.96 -4.00
N ASN A 98 1.41 3.71 -4.36
CA ASN A 98 1.79 3.31 -5.70
C ASN A 98 0.55 2.94 -6.51
N LEU A 99 0.53 3.34 -7.78
CA LEU A 99 -0.36 2.82 -8.81
C LEU A 99 0.34 1.65 -9.50
N VAL A 100 -0.19 0.45 -9.31
CA VAL A 100 0.27 -0.77 -9.98
C VAL A 100 -0.59 -0.98 -11.22
N GLY A 101 -0.07 -0.59 -12.36
CA GLY A 101 -0.79 -0.65 -13.63
C GLY A 101 -0.24 0.38 -14.61
N ALA A 102 -0.98 0.59 -15.71
CA ALA A 102 -0.64 1.62 -16.67
C ALA A 102 -0.76 3.03 -16.05
N THR A 103 0.19 3.91 -16.34
CA THR A 103 0.07 5.32 -15.97
C THR A 103 -1.11 5.97 -16.71
N ARG A 104 -1.77 6.92 -16.05
CA ARG A 104 -2.94 7.62 -16.62
C ARG A 104 -2.58 8.99 -17.14
N LYS A 105 -3.24 9.40 -18.22
CA LYS A 105 -3.16 10.77 -18.74
C LYS A 105 -3.98 11.79 -17.95
N SER A 106 -4.92 11.30 -17.15
CA SER A 106 -5.69 12.10 -16.20
C SER A 106 -5.28 11.77 -14.76
N PRO A 107 -5.44 12.70 -13.81
CA PRO A 107 -5.26 12.40 -12.40
C PRO A 107 -6.20 11.26 -11.96
N THR A 108 -5.73 10.42 -11.05
CA THR A 108 -6.53 9.35 -10.44
C THR A 108 -6.91 9.76 -9.02
N GLU A 109 -8.20 9.82 -8.72
CA GLU A 109 -8.67 9.97 -7.34
C GLU A 109 -8.67 8.60 -6.64
N VAL A 110 -8.05 8.55 -5.47
CA VAL A 110 -7.99 7.35 -4.63
C VAL A 110 -8.56 7.69 -3.26
N THR A 111 -9.49 6.84 -2.82
CA THR A 111 -10.17 6.96 -1.53
C THR A 111 -9.56 6.03 -0.49
N TYR A 112 -9.69 6.43 0.77
CA TYR A 112 -9.25 5.65 1.91
C TYR A 112 -10.15 5.92 3.13
N THR A 113 -10.12 4.99 4.08
CA THR A 113 -10.77 5.13 5.38
C THR A 113 -9.77 4.90 6.50
N THR A 114 -10.08 5.42 7.69
CA THR A 114 -9.41 5.02 8.93
C THR A 114 -10.13 3.81 9.52
N MET A 115 -9.37 2.84 10.04
CA MET A 115 -9.93 1.66 10.69
C MET A 115 -10.14 1.88 12.18
N SER A 116 -11.16 1.21 12.73
CA SER A 116 -11.32 1.13 14.18
C SER A 116 -10.29 0.15 14.77
N LYS A 117 -9.88 0.39 16.01
CA LYS A 117 -9.01 -0.55 16.74
C LYS A 117 -9.67 -1.92 16.93
N SER A 118 -11.00 -2.00 16.88
CA SER A 118 -11.76 -3.27 16.89
C SER A 118 -11.58 -4.10 15.62
N ASP A 119 -11.15 -3.48 14.52
CA ASP A 119 -11.11 -4.11 13.20
C ASP A 119 -9.80 -4.86 12.94
N TYR A 120 -8.82 -4.71 13.84
CA TYR A 120 -7.52 -5.35 13.76
C TYR A 120 -7.01 -5.78 15.13
N THR A 121 -6.07 -6.72 15.10
CA THR A 121 -5.32 -7.18 16.28
C THR A 121 -3.83 -7.01 16.00
N LEU A 122 -3.04 -6.79 17.05
CA LEU A 122 -1.59 -6.83 16.92
C LEU A 122 -1.12 -8.28 16.95
N ILE A 123 -0.17 -8.61 16.09
CA ILE A 123 0.36 -9.98 15.99
C ILE A 123 1.35 -10.21 17.14
N GLY A 124 1.20 -11.32 17.86
CA GLY A 124 2.14 -11.70 18.93
C GLY A 124 2.13 -10.78 20.16
N VAL A 125 1.13 -9.90 20.28
CA VAL A 125 0.95 -9.02 21.43
C VAL A 125 -0.32 -9.43 22.21
N PRO A 126 -0.21 -9.75 23.51
CA PRO A 126 -1.36 -10.15 24.33
C PRO A 126 -2.43 -9.07 24.46
N SER A 127 -2.04 -7.80 24.54
CA SER A 127 -2.96 -6.66 24.55
C SER A 127 -2.30 -5.41 23.94
N ASN A 128 -2.99 -4.75 23.01
CA ASN A 128 -2.53 -3.46 22.49
C ASN A 128 -2.88 -2.36 23.51
N THR A 129 -1.89 -1.87 24.25
CA THR A 129 -2.06 -0.80 25.24
C THR A 129 -2.03 0.61 24.66
N ASN A 130 -1.75 0.76 23.36
CA ASN A 130 -1.80 2.07 22.68
C ASN A 130 -3.24 2.55 22.54
N GLY A 131 -3.44 3.86 22.56
CA GLY A 131 -4.75 4.47 22.31
C GLY A 131 -5.08 4.52 20.81
N GLN A 132 -6.33 4.83 20.51
CA GLN A 132 -6.78 5.09 19.14
C GLN A 132 -6.65 6.59 18.87
N ALA A 133 -5.84 6.95 17.88
CA ALA A 133 -5.69 8.33 17.47
C ALA A 133 -7.02 8.89 16.93
N THR A 134 -7.23 10.19 17.13
CA THR A 134 -8.51 10.88 16.93
C THR A 134 -8.24 12.09 16.06
N ALA A 135 -9.04 12.28 15.01
CA ALA A 135 -8.97 13.44 14.15
C ALA A 135 -9.25 14.73 14.96
N GLY A 136 -8.51 15.80 14.68
CA GLY A 136 -8.57 17.06 15.41
C GLY A 136 -7.76 17.09 16.71
N THR A 137 -7.39 15.94 17.27
CA THR A 137 -6.57 15.84 18.50
C THR A 137 -5.16 15.37 18.19
N HIS A 138 -5.04 14.23 17.51
CA HIS A 138 -3.75 13.54 17.29
C HIS A 138 -3.25 13.73 15.85
N TYR A 139 -4.17 13.93 14.91
CA TYR A 139 -3.89 14.27 13.52
C TYR A 139 -4.94 15.25 13.01
N GLY A 140 -4.58 16.06 12.02
CA GLY A 140 -5.45 17.08 11.45
C GLY A 140 -6.55 16.53 10.54
N THR A 141 -7.25 17.41 9.83
CA THR A 141 -8.36 17.02 8.95
C THR A 141 -7.89 16.11 7.82
N LEU A 142 -8.60 15.00 7.63
CA LEU A 142 -8.42 14.07 6.52
C LEU A 142 -9.68 14.08 5.64
N ASN A 143 -9.50 14.18 4.32
CA ASN A 143 -10.61 14.30 3.37
C ASN A 143 -11.12 12.96 2.84
N GLY A 144 -10.55 11.84 3.29
CA GLY A 144 -10.88 10.49 2.83
C GLY A 144 -10.44 10.18 1.39
N LYS A 145 -9.69 11.08 0.77
CA LYS A 145 -9.17 10.92 -0.59
C LYS A 145 -7.89 11.71 -0.84
N PHE A 146 -7.13 11.27 -1.83
CA PHE A 146 -5.97 11.96 -2.40
C PHE A 146 -5.90 11.70 -3.91
N THR A 147 -4.96 12.37 -4.57
CA THR A 147 -4.81 12.27 -6.03
C THR A 147 -3.44 11.70 -6.39
N ILE A 148 -3.43 10.72 -7.29
CA ILE A 148 -2.24 10.34 -8.06
C ILE A 148 -2.22 11.25 -9.29
N PRO A 149 -1.19 12.09 -9.49
CA PRO A 149 -1.12 13.01 -10.62
C PRO A 149 -1.17 12.27 -11.97
N ALA A 150 -1.59 12.99 -13.02
CA ALA A 150 -1.42 12.52 -14.39
C ALA A 150 0.06 12.22 -14.67
N ASP A 151 0.29 11.22 -15.52
CA ASP A 151 1.62 10.74 -15.91
C ASP A 151 2.51 10.27 -14.73
N SER A 152 1.90 10.00 -13.56
CA SER A 152 2.57 9.44 -12.39
C SER A 152 2.09 8.02 -12.08
N SER A 153 3.00 7.21 -11.53
CA SER A 153 2.67 5.90 -10.93
C SER A 153 2.58 5.97 -9.39
N TRP A 154 2.54 7.16 -8.80
CA TRP A 154 2.41 7.32 -7.35
C TRP A 154 1.77 8.66 -6.95
N GLY A 155 1.17 8.66 -5.78
CA GLY A 155 0.66 9.83 -5.08
C GLY A 155 1.01 9.77 -3.59
N TYR A 156 0.52 10.75 -2.84
CA TYR A 156 0.80 10.86 -1.41
C TYR A 156 -0.49 11.02 -0.60
N LEU A 157 -0.58 10.25 0.48
CA LEU A 157 -1.44 10.54 1.61
C LEU A 157 -0.61 11.29 2.64
N ASP A 158 -0.90 12.58 2.80
CA ASP A 158 -0.28 13.41 3.83
C ASP A 158 -1.14 13.39 5.10
N VAL A 159 -0.54 12.94 6.20
CA VAL A 159 -1.18 12.86 7.51
C VAL A 159 -0.61 13.98 8.40
N PRO A 160 -1.29 15.12 8.53
CA PRO A 160 -0.84 16.19 9.41
C PRO A 160 -0.89 15.72 10.86
N ILE A 161 0.23 15.77 11.57
CA ILE A 161 0.31 15.39 12.99
C ILE A 161 0.05 16.62 13.83
N THR A 162 -0.86 16.49 14.80
CA THR A 162 -1.24 17.58 15.70
C THR A 162 -0.70 17.30 17.09
N ASP A 163 -0.17 18.34 17.73
CA ASP A 163 0.21 18.28 19.13
C ASP A 163 -1.04 18.53 20.01
N PRO A 164 -1.48 17.55 20.82
CA PRO A 164 -2.63 17.72 21.71
C PRO A 164 -2.34 18.61 22.94
N GLY A 165 -1.13 19.13 23.09
CA GLY A 165 -0.67 19.97 24.20
C GLY A 165 -0.22 19.17 25.42
N VAL A 166 -0.95 18.11 25.79
CA VAL A 166 -0.65 17.25 26.94
C VAL A 166 0.20 16.04 26.56
N SER A 167 1.30 15.80 27.27
CA SER A 167 2.15 14.64 27.02
C SER A 167 1.61 13.40 27.71
N SER A 168 1.86 12.23 27.12
CA SER A 168 1.45 10.94 27.67
C SER A 168 2.43 9.84 27.28
N THR A 169 2.55 8.84 28.15
CA THR A 169 3.30 7.61 27.86
C THR A 169 2.54 6.67 26.93
N THR A 170 1.23 6.88 26.73
CA THR A 170 0.39 6.10 25.83
C THR A 170 0.44 6.66 24.41
N ALA A 171 1.10 5.94 23.50
CA ALA A 171 1.09 6.28 22.08
C ALA A 171 -0.31 6.08 21.46
N GLN A 172 -0.57 6.77 20.34
CA GLN A 172 -1.87 6.82 19.68
C GLN A 172 -1.75 6.30 18.25
N GLU A 173 -2.61 5.36 17.86
CA GLU A 173 -2.54 4.68 16.56
C GLU A 173 -3.67 5.09 15.63
N VAL A 174 -3.34 5.34 14.38
CA VAL A 174 -4.31 5.41 13.29
C VAL A 174 -3.88 4.45 12.19
N VAL A 175 -4.84 3.65 11.71
CA VAL A 175 -4.64 2.70 10.63
C VAL A 175 -5.47 3.13 9.44
N PHE A 176 -4.85 3.19 8.28
CA PHE A 176 -5.45 3.58 7.01
C PHE A 176 -5.69 2.35 6.15
N ARG A 177 -6.83 2.32 5.47
CA ARG A 177 -7.19 1.32 4.48
C ARG A 177 -7.56 2.01 3.17
N LEU A 178 -6.89 1.66 2.08
CA LEU A 178 -7.30 2.08 0.74
C LEU A 178 -8.62 1.41 0.39
N THR A 179 -9.56 2.20 -0.15
CA THR A 179 -10.83 1.71 -0.68
C THR A 179 -10.86 1.74 -2.21
N GLY A 180 -9.86 2.34 -2.85
CA GLY A 180 -9.70 2.39 -4.30
C GLY A 180 -10.29 3.65 -4.92
N GLY A 181 -10.57 3.60 -6.21
CA GLY A 181 -11.16 4.68 -7.00
C GLY A 181 -12.10 4.11 -8.05
N THR A 182 -12.53 4.93 -9.02
CA THR A 182 -13.50 4.51 -10.04
C THR A 182 -13.02 3.30 -10.86
N ASP A 183 -11.73 3.25 -11.19
CA ASP A 183 -11.11 2.22 -12.04
C ASP A 183 -9.85 1.59 -11.40
N VAL A 184 -9.57 1.90 -10.13
CA VAL A 184 -8.46 1.32 -9.37
C VAL A 184 -8.97 0.60 -8.14
N ARG A 185 -8.52 -0.64 -7.95
CA ARG A 185 -8.88 -1.43 -6.78
C ARG A 185 -7.74 -1.42 -5.75
N PRO A 186 -8.04 -1.47 -4.45
CA PRO A 186 -6.99 -1.64 -3.45
C PRO A 186 -6.32 -3.01 -3.60
N ASN A 187 -4.99 -3.05 -3.56
CA ASN A 187 -4.26 -4.32 -3.50
C ASN A 187 -4.59 -5.01 -2.17
N ARG A 188 -5.14 -6.23 -2.22
CA ARG A 188 -5.53 -6.99 -1.03
C ARG A 188 -4.39 -7.09 -0.02
N ASN A 189 -3.16 -7.31 -0.47
CA ASN A 189 -2.03 -7.56 0.44
C ASN A 189 -1.42 -6.28 1.04
N TYR A 190 -1.58 -5.13 0.39
CA TYR A 190 -0.80 -3.92 0.69
C TYR A 190 -1.66 -2.65 0.75
N SER A 191 -2.97 -2.80 0.95
CA SER A 191 -3.92 -1.69 1.05
C SER A 191 -4.02 -1.08 2.45
N ILE A 192 -3.31 -1.64 3.43
CA ILE A 192 -3.41 -1.22 4.83
C ILE A 192 -2.04 -0.80 5.34
N VAL A 193 -1.98 0.33 6.05
CA VAL A 193 -0.81 0.79 6.79
C VAL A 193 -1.25 1.54 8.04
N GLY A 194 -0.56 1.31 9.16
CA GLY A 194 -0.73 2.07 10.39
C GLY A 194 0.42 3.03 10.64
N ILE A 195 0.13 4.06 11.44
CA ILE A 195 1.15 4.87 12.09
C ILE A 195 0.86 4.90 13.59
N ARG A 196 1.91 4.89 14.40
CA ARG A 196 1.86 5.05 15.85
C ARG A 196 2.55 6.35 16.22
N ILE A 197 1.79 7.26 16.83
CA ILE A 197 2.22 8.59 17.22
C ILE A 197 2.56 8.56 18.71
N ALA A 198 3.85 8.67 19.03
CA ALA A 198 4.29 8.80 20.41
C ALA A 198 3.84 10.16 20.98
N GLN A 199 3.31 10.15 22.21
CA GLN A 199 2.73 11.34 22.86
C GLN A 199 3.66 11.97 23.91
N ASN A 200 4.89 11.48 24.02
CA ASN A 200 5.90 11.94 24.98
C ASN A 200 6.75 13.10 24.43
#